data_AF-A0A5B0D9Z2-F1
#
_entry.id   AF-A0A5B0D9Z2-F1
#
_cell.length_a   1.000
_cell.length_b   1.000
_cell.length_c   1.000
_cell.angle_alpha   90.00
_cell.angle_beta   90.00
_cell.angle_gamma   90.00
#
_symmetry.space_group_name_H-M   'P 1'
#
loop_
_entity.id
_entity.type
_entity.pdbx_description
1 polymer ?
#
loop_
_entity_poly.entity_id
_entity_poly.type
_entity_poly.pdbx_seq_one_letter_code
_entity_poly.pdbx_strand_id
1 'polypeptide(L)'
;MNELIAVGWAWVIVCEGFLLVLGAVNLITYRSNVPESAQSFAAVRSSENDFRSIVAPAIAALVTGLLVSVSATYAYDALRGKGEDNIGASFGFLMVALVILVILLQPLMRGELSTEKLAQHPQRIYLAAKSITGMEEDAPVRISRLRTALKNWTKRNAAYSMGWPAKAESPLMNTALEDVTEDAALPFLRAFGVVWRTGVVWATLRTAPWRFGWPLYILLVPLAAVATASFISGWPETSPLWGVGVILAGVLSLIVYWAGIIVVGVRRLAIARSFLPLCEAEFRDAGRRVEEHVARQTALSTVPTQLQAITAGAKRSERWAVIGALVGILSAVTVAFRGFTRR
;
A
#
# COMPACT_ATOMS: atom_id res chain seq x y z
N MET A 1 44.52 2.20 -20.62
CA MET A 1 43.73 3.46 -20.75
C MET A 1 42.47 3.25 -21.58
N ASN A 2 42.55 2.67 -22.78
CA ASN A 2 41.36 2.41 -23.62
C ASN A 2 40.32 1.48 -22.99
N GLU A 3 40.75 0.46 -22.23
CA GLU A 3 39.84 -0.46 -21.54
C GLU A 3 39.05 0.21 -20.41
N LEU A 4 39.70 1.05 -19.59
CA LEU A 4 39.05 1.80 -18.51
C LEU A 4 37.97 2.74 -19.06
N ILE A 5 38.21 3.31 -20.23
CA ILE A 5 37.29 4.22 -20.91
C ILE A 5 36.13 3.44 -21.54
N ALA A 6 36.38 2.29 -22.14
CA ALA A 6 35.34 1.40 -22.64
C ALA A 6 34.42 0.91 -21.50
N VAL A 7 34.99 0.55 -20.34
CA VAL A 7 34.24 0.20 -19.13
C VAL A 7 33.42 1.39 -18.62
N GLY A 8 34.01 2.60 -18.65
CA GLY A 8 33.30 3.84 -18.31
C GLY A 8 32.07 4.06 -19.20
N TRP A 9 32.22 3.99 -20.53
CA TRP A 9 31.11 4.15 -21.47
C TRP A 9 30.05 3.05 -21.35
N ALA A 10 30.46 1.80 -21.18
CA ALA A 10 29.54 0.70 -20.94
C ALA A 10 28.69 0.94 -19.67
N TRP A 11 29.30 1.45 -18.60
CA TRP A 11 28.60 1.83 -17.39
C TRP A 11 27.57 2.94 -17.62
N VAL A 12 27.92 4.00 -18.37
CA VAL A 12 26.98 5.08 -18.72
C VAL A 12 25.76 4.52 -19.45
N ILE A 13 26.00 3.74 -20.51
CA ILE A 13 24.94 3.18 -21.34
C ILE A 13 24.02 2.27 -20.52
N VAL A 14 24.58 1.42 -19.65
CA VAL A 14 23.80 0.54 -18.77
C VAL A 14 22.96 1.36 -17.78
N CYS A 15 23.54 2.38 -17.16
CA CYS A 15 22.84 3.21 -16.19
C CYS A 15 21.73 4.07 -16.83
N GLU A 16 22.00 4.70 -17.98
CA GLU A 16 21.01 5.47 -18.73
C GLU A 16 19.88 4.57 -19.25
N GLY A 17 20.24 3.43 -19.84
CA GLY A 17 19.29 2.42 -20.28
C GLY A 17 18.40 1.94 -19.13
N PHE A 18 18.98 1.71 -17.94
CA PHE A 18 18.22 1.34 -16.76
C PHE A 18 17.25 2.44 -16.30
N LEU A 19 17.66 3.71 -16.26
CA LEU A 19 16.79 4.85 -15.94
C LEU A 19 15.62 4.97 -16.93
N LEU A 20 15.92 4.83 -18.21
CA LEU A 20 14.93 4.90 -19.28
C LEU A 20 13.92 3.75 -19.16
N VAL A 21 14.39 2.51 -18.94
CA VAL A 21 13.52 1.34 -18.73
C VAL A 21 12.64 1.53 -17.51
N LEU A 22 13.19 1.96 -16.37
CA LEU A 22 12.39 2.23 -15.17
C LEU A 22 11.34 3.33 -15.38
N GLY A 23 11.72 4.43 -16.05
CA GLY A 23 10.81 5.50 -16.40
C GLY A 23 9.69 5.03 -17.34
N ALA A 24 10.06 4.29 -18.39
CA ALA A 24 9.11 3.72 -19.35
C ALA A 24 8.14 2.73 -18.68
N VAL A 25 8.65 1.83 -17.82
CA VAL A 25 7.80 0.88 -17.06
C VAL A 25 6.81 1.66 -16.19
N ASN A 26 7.25 2.71 -15.49
CA ASN A 26 6.34 3.55 -14.71
C ASN A 26 5.27 4.21 -15.60
N LEU A 27 5.67 4.76 -16.76
CA LEU A 27 4.74 5.37 -17.71
C LEU A 27 3.75 4.37 -18.31
N ILE A 28 4.18 3.13 -18.62
CA ILE A 28 3.29 2.05 -19.07
C ILE A 28 2.30 1.70 -17.95
N THR A 29 2.80 1.59 -16.72
CA THR A 29 2.00 1.31 -15.52
C THR A 29 0.96 2.39 -15.25
N TYR A 30 1.14 3.61 -15.78
CA TYR A 30 0.11 4.65 -15.74
C TYR A 30 -1.22 4.08 -16.18
N ARG A 31 -1.34 3.52 -17.40
CA ARG A 31 -2.61 3.01 -17.93
C ARG A 31 -3.17 1.85 -17.11
N SER A 32 -2.28 1.00 -16.59
CA SER A 32 -2.63 -0.17 -15.79
C SER A 32 -3.05 0.16 -14.34
N ASN A 33 -2.82 1.38 -13.84
CA ASN A 33 -3.31 1.83 -12.53
C ASN A 33 -4.82 2.11 -12.60
N VAL A 34 -5.62 1.05 -12.59
CA VAL A 34 -7.09 1.09 -12.59
C VAL A 34 -7.60 1.02 -11.15
N PRO A 35 -8.73 1.67 -10.81
CA PRO A 35 -9.29 1.57 -9.47
C PRO A 35 -9.63 0.13 -9.07
N GLU A 36 -9.26 -0.30 -7.86
CA GLU A 36 -9.56 -1.65 -7.32
C GLU A 36 -11.04 -1.86 -6.94
N SER A 37 -11.97 -0.98 -7.36
CA SER A 37 -13.36 -0.94 -6.87
C SER A 37 -14.18 -2.21 -7.12
N ALA A 38 -13.80 -3.04 -8.09
CA ALA A 38 -14.48 -4.28 -8.43
C ALA A 38 -14.06 -5.48 -7.55
N GLN A 39 -12.96 -5.39 -6.80
CA GLN A 39 -12.41 -6.51 -6.05
C GLN A 39 -12.87 -6.51 -4.59
N SER A 40 -13.02 -7.70 -4.00
CA SER A 40 -13.27 -7.83 -2.57
C SER A 40 -11.96 -7.62 -1.79
N PHE A 41 -12.05 -7.13 -0.54
CA PHE A 41 -10.87 -6.99 0.31
C PHE A 41 -10.15 -8.34 0.56
N ALA A 42 -10.90 -9.45 0.57
CA ALA A 42 -10.34 -10.79 0.67
C ALA A 42 -9.47 -11.14 -0.55
N ALA A 43 -9.91 -10.77 -1.77
CA ALA A 43 -9.11 -10.98 -2.98
C ALA A 43 -7.82 -10.14 -2.96
N VAL A 44 -7.89 -8.88 -2.51
CA VAL A 44 -6.71 -8.02 -2.34
C VAL A 44 -5.73 -8.60 -1.30
N ARG A 45 -6.25 -9.16 -0.21
CA ARG A 45 -5.43 -9.82 0.81
C ARG A 45 -4.78 -11.09 0.27
N SER A 46 -5.51 -11.89 -0.51
CA SER A 46 -4.98 -13.10 -1.15
C SER A 46 -3.86 -12.75 -2.13
N SER A 47 -4.07 -11.77 -3.01
CA SER A 47 -3.07 -11.40 -4.01
C SER A 47 -1.80 -10.83 -3.40
N GLU A 48 -1.90 -10.02 -2.33
CA GLU A 48 -0.73 -9.54 -1.59
C GLU A 48 -0.01 -10.69 -0.87
N ASN A 49 -0.76 -11.65 -0.31
CA ASN A 49 -0.19 -12.85 0.29
C ASN A 49 0.55 -13.68 -0.76
N ASP A 50 -0.04 -13.94 -1.93
CA ASP A 50 0.58 -14.69 -3.04
C ASP A 50 1.82 -13.97 -3.57
N PHE A 51 1.76 -12.65 -3.68
CA PHE A 51 2.92 -11.86 -4.06
C PHE A 51 4.07 -12.02 -3.07
N ARG A 52 3.77 -12.01 -1.76
CA ARG A 52 4.78 -12.20 -0.71
C ARG A 52 5.25 -13.64 -0.59
N SER A 53 4.40 -14.65 -0.71
CA SER A 53 4.77 -16.04 -0.46
C SER A 53 5.38 -16.73 -1.69
N ILE A 54 5.01 -16.28 -2.90
CA ILE A 54 5.40 -16.94 -4.15
C ILE A 54 6.23 -15.99 -5.02
N VAL A 55 5.67 -14.85 -5.40
CA VAL A 55 6.25 -14.00 -6.47
C VAL A 55 7.55 -13.34 -6.02
N ALA A 56 7.56 -12.68 -4.85
CA ALA A 56 8.73 -11.98 -4.35
C ALA A 56 9.93 -12.92 -4.08
N PRO A 57 9.77 -14.08 -3.44
CA PRO A 57 10.83 -15.08 -3.34
C PRO A 57 11.33 -15.57 -4.69
N ALA A 58 10.43 -15.83 -5.65
CA ALA A 58 10.80 -16.28 -6.98
C ALA A 58 11.63 -15.22 -7.73
N ILE A 59 11.22 -13.95 -7.69
CA ILE A 59 11.97 -12.84 -8.28
C ILE A 59 13.33 -12.69 -7.59
N ALA A 60 13.37 -12.77 -6.25
CA ALA A 60 14.63 -12.69 -5.51
C ALA A 60 15.58 -13.82 -5.89
N ALA A 61 15.09 -15.06 -5.99
CA ALA A 61 15.88 -16.22 -6.40
C ALA A 61 16.37 -16.08 -7.85
N LEU A 62 15.53 -15.61 -8.78
CA LEU A 62 15.91 -15.41 -10.18
C LEU A 62 17.00 -14.35 -10.33
N VAL A 63 16.81 -13.17 -9.73
CA VAL A 63 17.77 -12.06 -9.83
C VAL A 63 19.10 -12.42 -9.19
N THR A 64 19.06 -13.04 -8.01
CA THR A 64 20.27 -13.42 -7.27
C THR A 64 20.98 -14.60 -7.92
N GLY A 65 20.23 -15.59 -8.40
CA GLY A 65 20.77 -16.71 -9.18
C GLY A 65 21.46 -16.25 -10.46
N LEU A 66 20.89 -15.27 -11.18
CA LEU A 66 21.52 -14.68 -12.36
C LEU A 66 22.84 -13.98 -12.01
N LEU A 67 22.87 -13.16 -10.95
CA LEU A 67 24.09 -12.47 -10.52
C LEU A 67 25.17 -13.43 -10.02
N VAL A 68 24.79 -14.48 -9.30
CA VAL A 68 25.70 -15.55 -8.88
C VAL A 68 26.23 -16.31 -10.10
N SER A 69 25.40 -16.57 -11.12
CA SER A 69 25.86 -17.19 -12.36
C SER A 69 26.86 -16.31 -13.11
N VAL A 70 26.62 -15.00 -13.21
CA VAL A 70 27.57 -14.06 -13.81
C VAL A 70 28.88 -14.01 -13.02
N SER A 71 28.79 -13.94 -11.69
CA SER A 71 29.96 -13.99 -10.80
C SER A 71 30.78 -15.28 -10.99
N ALA A 72 30.12 -16.43 -11.14
CA ALA A 72 30.76 -17.72 -11.37
C ALA A 72 31.50 -17.76 -12.72
N THR A 73 30.94 -17.14 -13.78
CA THR A 73 31.61 -17.02 -15.08
C THR A 73 32.93 -16.26 -14.96
N TYR A 74 32.92 -15.09 -14.31
CA TYR A 74 34.16 -14.32 -14.07
C TYR A 74 35.14 -15.07 -13.16
N ALA A 75 34.66 -15.80 -12.15
CA ALA A 75 35.51 -16.63 -11.30
C ALA A 75 36.22 -17.71 -12.11
N TYR A 76 35.47 -18.36 -13.01
CA TYR A 76 35.97 -19.43 -13.86
C TYR A 76 37.04 -18.94 -14.85
N ASP A 77 36.80 -17.79 -15.48
CA ASP A 77 37.77 -17.18 -16.40
C ASP A 77 39.05 -16.76 -15.66
N ALA A 78 38.92 -16.23 -14.44
CA ALA A 78 40.06 -15.90 -13.59
C ALA A 78 40.87 -17.15 -13.20
N LEU A 79 40.21 -18.24 -12.81
CA LEU A 79 40.86 -19.51 -12.47
C LEU A 79 41.58 -20.14 -13.67
N ARG A 80 41.16 -19.81 -14.89
CA ARG A 80 41.83 -20.20 -16.14
C ARG A 80 42.99 -19.30 -16.55
N GLY A 81 43.35 -18.31 -15.73
CA GLY A 81 44.42 -17.37 -16.02
C GLY A 81 44.09 -16.37 -17.14
N LYS A 82 42.81 -16.21 -17.48
CA LYS A 82 42.35 -15.19 -18.43
C LYS A 82 41.89 -13.97 -17.65
N GLY A 83 42.72 -12.92 -17.65
CA GLY A 83 42.42 -11.62 -17.05
C GLY A 83 42.72 -11.55 -15.55
N GLU A 84 43.79 -10.82 -15.18
CA GLU A 84 44.24 -10.64 -13.79
C GLU A 84 43.19 -9.95 -12.90
N ASP A 85 42.27 -9.16 -13.48
CA ASP A 85 41.23 -8.42 -12.75
C ASP A 85 39.87 -9.15 -12.60
N ASN A 86 39.74 -10.37 -13.13
CA ASN A 86 38.45 -11.08 -13.15
C ASN A 86 38.01 -11.62 -11.77
N ILE A 87 38.94 -11.84 -10.82
CA ILE A 87 38.61 -12.23 -9.44
C ILE A 87 37.86 -11.09 -8.73
N GLY A 88 38.32 -9.85 -8.91
CA GLY A 88 37.69 -8.67 -8.32
C GLY A 88 36.26 -8.47 -8.84
N ALA A 89 36.06 -8.63 -10.15
CA ALA A 89 34.74 -8.56 -10.77
C ALA A 89 33.81 -9.66 -10.25
N SER A 90 34.29 -10.90 -10.17
CA SER A 90 33.54 -12.03 -9.60
C SER A 90 33.06 -11.75 -8.18
N PHE A 91 33.95 -11.29 -7.29
CA PHE A 91 33.59 -10.96 -5.91
C PHE A 91 32.64 -9.76 -5.85
N GLY A 92 32.81 -8.76 -6.71
CA GLY A 92 31.91 -7.62 -6.85
C GLY A 92 30.48 -8.04 -7.18
N PHE A 93 30.28 -8.87 -8.21
CA PHE A 93 28.95 -9.38 -8.57
C PHE A 93 28.33 -10.23 -7.46
N LEU A 94 29.13 -11.04 -6.76
CA LEU A 94 28.67 -11.84 -5.62
C LEU A 94 28.18 -10.94 -4.47
N MET A 95 28.93 -9.89 -4.14
CA MET A 95 28.54 -8.92 -3.10
C MET A 95 27.28 -8.16 -3.49
N VAL A 96 27.15 -7.75 -4.76
CA VAL A 96 25.93 -7.13 -5.28
C VAL A 96 24.74 -8.08 -5.17
N ALA A 97 24.91 -9.36 -5.52
CA ALA A 97 23.87 -10.38 -5.37
C ALA A 97 23.41 -10.53 -3.91
N LEU A 98 24.35 -10.58 -2.96
CA LEU A 98 24.06 -10.64 -1.52
C LEU A 98 23.31 -9.40 -1.03
N VAL A 99 23.76 -8.20 -1.42
CA VAL A 99 23.09 -6.95 -1.04
C VAL A 99 21.66 -6.90 -1.59
N ILE A 100 21.48 -7.24 -2.87
CA ILE A 100 20.16 -7.30 -3.49
C ILE A 100 19.28 -8.34 -2.79
N LEU A 101 19.81 -9.52 -2.48
CA LEU A 101 19.10 -10.56 -1.74
C LEU A 101 18.61 -10.05 -0.39
N VAL A 102 19.47 -9.39 0.39
CA VAL A 102 19.10 -8.81 1.69
C VAL A 102 18.00 -7.77 1.54
N ILE A 103 18.10 -6.90 0.53
CA ILE A 103 17.08 -5.88 0.24
C ILE A 103 15.74 -6.53 -0.14
N LEU A 104 15.76 -7.55 -0.99
CA LEU A 104 14.56 -8.26 -1.46
C LEU A 104 13.95 -9.19 -0.40
N LEU A 105 14.72 -9.63 0.60
CA LEU A 105 14.23 -10.42 1.74
C LEU A 105 13.60 -9.57 2.86
N GLN A 106 13.91 -8.27 2.95
CA GLN A 106 13.31 -7.41 3.98
C GLN A 106 11.76 -7.38 3.97
N PRO A 107 11.07 -7.31 2.82
CA PRO A 107 9.61 -7.38 2.75
C PRO A 107 9.05 -8.74 3.25
N LEU A 108 9.79 -9.82 3.02
CA LEU A 108 9.44 -11.19 3.40
C LEU A 108 9.50 -11.41 4.91
N MET A 109 10.47 -10.78 5.59
CA MET A 109 10.63 -10.91 7.04
C MET A 109 9.63 -10.07 7.86
N ARG A 110 8.88 -9.16 7.23
CA ARG A 110 7.82 -8.41 7.91
C ARG A 110 6.58 -9.29 7.98
N GLY A 111 6.41 -9.96 9.13
CA GLY A 111 5.31 -10.90 9.45
C GLY A 111 3.89 -10.37 9.24
N GLU A 112 2.90 -11.16 9.67
CA GLU A 112 1.46 -11.05 9.33
C GLU A 112 0.97 -9.63 8.98
N LEU A 113 0.39 -9.54 7.78
CA LEU A 113 -0.32 -8.36 7.30
C LEU A 113 -1.60 -8.21 8.11
N SER A 114 -1.56 -7.41 9.18
CA SER A 114 -2.79 -6.89 9.77
C SER A 114 -3.58 -6.13 8.70
N THR A 115 -4.90 -6.23 8.71
CA THR A 115 -5.83 -5.53 7.82
C THR A 115 -5.46 -4.04 7.67
N GLU A 116 -4.99 -3.43 8.75
CA GLU A 116 -4.53 -2.03 8.83
C GLU A 116 -3.20 -1.78 8.11
N LYS A 117 -2.23 -2.70 8.22
CA LYS A 117 -0.96 -2.62 7.50
C LYS A 117 -1.16 -2.78 6.00
N LEU A 118 -2.21 -3.47 5.58
CA LEU A 118 -2.59 -3.64 4.18
C LEU A 118 -3.39 -2.43 3.64
N ALA A 119 -4.22 -1.82 4.49
CA ALA A 119 -5.07 -0.67 4.16
C ALA A 119 -4.32 0.68 4.29
N GLN A 120 -3.23 0.84 3.53
CA GLN A 120 -2.46 2.10 3.49
C GLN A 120 -2.98 3.14 2.50
N HIS A 121 -3.86 2.74 1.58
CA HIS A 121 -4.41 3.61 0.53
C HIS A 121 -5.93 3.72 0.66
N PRO A 122 -6.55 4.87 0.33
CA PRO A 122 -8.00 5.08 0.44
C PRO A 122 -8.86 4.00 -0.22
N GLN A 123 -8.42 3.46 -1.35
CA GLN A 123 -9.12 2.36 -2.02
C GLN A 123 -9.20 1.10 -1.16
N ARG A 124 -8.06 0.68 -0.60
CA ARG A 124 -7.98 -0.49 0.28
C ARG A 124 -8.70 -0.24 1.61
N ILE A 125 -8.67 1.00 2.11
CA ILE A 125 -9.44 1.43 3.28
C ILE A 125 -10.94 1.31 3.01
N TYR A 126 -11.41 1.79 1.85
CA TYR A 126 -12.80 1.64 1.42
C TYR A 126 -13.21 0.17 1.34
N LEU A 127 -12.43 -0.68 0.66
CA LEU A 127 -12.71 -2.10 0.56
C LEU A 127 -12.71 -2.80 1.93
N ALA A 128 -11.76 -2.43 2.80
CA ALA A 128 -11.70 -2.96 4.17
C ALA A 128 -12.95 -2.54 4.97
N ALA A 129 -13.39 -1.29 4.87
CA ALA A 129 -14.60 -0.79 5.53
C ALA A 129 -15.85 -1.51 5.01
N LYS A 130 -15.95 -1.69 3.69
CA LYS A 130 -17.04 -2.42 3.03
C LYS A 130 -17.14 -3.88 3.47
N SER A 131 -16.01 -4.50 3.82
CA SER A 131 -15.97 -5.88 4.31
C SER A 131 -16.50 -6.06 5.74
N ILE A 132 -16.69 -4.97 6.51
CA ILE A 132 -17.17 -5.04 7.89
C ILE A 132 -18.68 -5.31 7.88
N THR A 133 -19.04 -6.54 8.27
CA THR A 133 -20.43 -7.01 8.33
C THR A 133 -21.18 -6.49 9.55
N GLY A 134 -20.46 -6.09 10.60
CA GLY A 134 -21.01 -5.63 11.89
C GLY A 134 -21.24 -6.74 12.92
N MET A 135 -21.07 -8.02 12.53
CA MET A 135 -21.19 -9.17 13.44
C MET A 135 -19.90 -9.48 14.22
N GLU A 136 -18.79 -8.89 13.80
CA GLU A 136 -17.47 -9.10 14.41
C GLU A 136 -17.39 -8.32 15.74
N GLU A 137 -16.94 -8.96 16.83
CA GLU A 137 -16.81 -8.32 18.14
C GLU A 137 -15.85 -7.11 18.12
N ASP A 138 -14.83 -7.16 17.25
CA ASP A 138 -13.83 -6.10 17.09
C ASP A 138 -14.20 -5.05 16.03
N ALA A 139 -15.38 -5.12 15.42
CA ALA A 139 -15.81 -4.19 14.38
C ALA A 139 -15.70 -2.70 14.78
N PRO A 140 -16.10 -2.25 15.99
CA PRO A 140 -15.93 -0.85 16.39
C PRO A 140 -14.46 -0.41 16.41
N VAL A 141 -13.59 -1.28 16.95
CA VAL A 141 -12.14 -1.03 17.04
C VAL A 141 -11.56 -0.96 15.64
N ARG A 142 -11.92 -1.90 14.75
CA ARG A 142 -11.47 -1.94 13.37
C ARG A 142 -11.88 -0.69 12.58
N ILE A 143 -13.11 -0.21 12.72
CA ILE A 143 -13.57 1.06 12.11
C ILE A 143 -12.73 2.23 12.61
N SER A 144 -12.48 2.31 13.94
CA SER A 144 -11.69 3.40 14.51
C SER A 144 -10.25 3.43 13.96
N ARG A 145 -9.62 2.26 13.80
CA ARG A 145 -8.27 2.13 13.25
C ARG A 145 -8.22 2.46 11.76
N LEU A 146 -9.23 2.07 10.98
CA LEU A 146 -9.36 2.47 9.57
C LEU A 146 -9.53 4.00 9.42
N ARG A 147 -10.29 4.65 10.31
CA ARG A 147 -10.37 6.13 10.35
C ARG A 147 -9.02 6.76 10.68
N THR A 148 -8.27 6.20 11.65
CA THR A 148 -6.90 6.66 11.95
C THR A 148 -5.98 6.48 10.74
N ALA A 149 -6.07 5.35 10.02
CA ALA A 149 -5.31 5.12 8.80
C ALA A 149 -5.64 6.14 7.71
N LEU A 150 -6.93 6.45 7.50
CA LEU A 150 -7.36 7.48 6.55
C LEU A 150 -6.83 8.85 6.93
N LYS A 151 -6.91 9.24 8.21
CA LYS A 151 -6.37 10.51 8.73
C LYS A 151 -4.85 10.60 8.57
N ASN A 152 -4.13 9.50 8.76
CA ASN A 152 -2.69 9.46 8.53
C ASN A 152 -2.36 9.56 7.04
N TRP A 153 -3.18 8.96 6.19
CA TRP A 153 -3.03 9.08 4.75
C TRP A 153 -3.26 10.51 4.28
N THR A 154 -4.32 11.20 4.71
CA THR A 154 -4.62 12.57 4.28
C THR A 154 -3.51 13.55 4.64
N LYS A 155 -2.90 13.41 5.82
CA LYS A 155 -1.73 14.22 6.22
C LYS A 155 -0.51 14.01 5.33
N ARG A 156 -0.36 12.82 4.75
CA ARG A 156 0.85 12.40 4.01
C ARG A 156 0.51 11.96 2.59
N ASN A 157 -0.56 12.50 2.02
CA ASN A 157 -1.15 12.02 0.78
C ASN A 157 -0.15 12.07 -0.39
N ALA A 158 0.69 13.10 -0.45
CA ALA A 158 1.71 13.27 -1.48
C ALA A 158 2.83 12.22 -1.37
N ALA A 159 3.31 11.91 -0.16
CA ALA A 159 4.34 10.89 0.03
C ALA A 159 3.79 9.48 -0.25
N TYR A 160 2.57 9.19 0.21
CA TYR A 160 1.92 7.91 -0.04
C TYR A 160 1.57 7.71 -1.52
N SER A 161 1.13 8.73 -2.23
CA SER A 161 0.82 8.62 -3.66
C SER A 161 2.06 8.30 -4.49
N MET A 162 3.22 8.83 -4.10
CA MET A 162 4.53 8.53 -4.69
C MET A 162 5.12 7.18 -4.25
N GLY A 163 4.45 6.41 -3.40
CA GLY A 163 4.92 5.11 -2.90
C GLY A 163 6.10 5.22 -1.93
N TRP A 164 6.15 6.30 -1.15
CA TRP A 164 7.22 6.53 -0.18
C TRP A 164 6.83 6.04 1.21
N PRO A 165 7.81 5.59 2.02
CA PRO A 165 7.54 5.15 3.37
C PRO A 165 6.96 6.29 4.20
N ALA A 166 6.02 5.93 5.09
CA ALA A 166 5.19 6.82 5.89
C ALA A 166 5.91 7.89 6.73
N LYS A 167 7.25 7.86 6.85
CA LYS A 167 8.00 8.76 7.74
C LYS A 167 8.23 10.18 7.17
N ALA A 168 7.98 10.41 5.88
CA ALA A 168 8.21 11.70 5.24
C ALA A 168 6.91 12.50 5.12
N GLU A 169 6.57 13.27 6.14
CA GLU A 169 5.59 14.36 6.00
C GLU A 169 6.28 15.52 5.28
N SER A 170 5.68 16.02 4.19
CA SER A 170 6.25 17.12 3.40
C SER A 170 5.16 18.12 3.04
N PRO A 171 5.01 19.19 3.82
CA PRO A 171 4.04 20.26 3.54
C PRO A 171 4.24 20.84 2.14
N LEU A 172 5.50 21.04 1.72
CA LEU A 172 5.85 21.54 0.40
C LEU A 172 5.31 20.66 -0.72
N MET A 173 5.38 19.33 -0.56
CA MET A 173 4.91 18.41 -1.57
C MET A 173 3.38 18.28 -1.58
N ASN A 174 2.75 18.39 -0.42
CA ASN A 174 1.29 18.45 -0.31
C ASN A 174 0.75 19.71 -1.02
N THR A 175 1.36 20.88 -0.79
CA THR A 175 1.01 22.13 -1.48
C THR A 175 1.28 22.04 -2.99
N ALA A 176 2.43 21.46 -3.40
CA ALA A 176 2.75 21.33 -4.81
C ALA A 176 1.77 20.42 -5.59
N LEU A 177 1.10 19.50 -4.89
CA LEU A 177 0.10 18.58 -5.45
C LEU A 177 -1.34 18.94 -5.06
N GLU A 178 -1.58 20.12 -4.50
CA GLU A 178 -2.91 20.55 -4.06
C GLU A 178 -3.88 20.64 -5.24
N ASP A 179 -3.43 21.20 -6.37
CA ASP A 179 -4.22 21.40 -7.59
C ASP A 179 -4.53 20.11 -8.38
N VAL A 180 -4.08 18.94 -7.93
CA VAL A 180 -4.35 17.69 -8.63
C VAL A 180 -5.85 17.39 -8.56
N THR A 181 -6.52 17.34 -9.71
CA THR A 181 -7.97 17.11 -9.78
C THR A 181 -8.37 15.77 -9.15
N GLU A 182 -9.60 15.70 -8.64
CA GLU A 182 -10.18 14.48 -8.06
C GLU A 182 -10.64 13.44 -9.11
N ASP A 183 -10.44 13.75 -10.39
CA ASP A 183 -10.84 12.88 -11.49
C ASP A 183 -9.92 11.64 -11.59
N ALA A 184 -10.47 10.47 -11.26
CA ALA A 184 -9.79 9.19 -11.39
C ALA A 184 -9.40 8.86 -12.85
N ALA A 185 -10.06 9.48 -13.84
CA ALA A 185 -9.76 9.38 -15.26
C ALA A 185 -8.88 10.53 -15.76
N LEU A 186 -7.99 11.06 -14.91
CA LEU A 186 -7.07 12.14 -15.28
C LEU A 186 -6.35 11.83 -16.62
N PRO A 187 -6.41 12.72 -17.62
CA PRO A 187 -5.68 12.55 -18.87
C PRO A 187 -4.16 12.61 -18.66
N PHE A 188 -3.42 11.79 -19.40
CA PHE A 188 -1.96 11.71 -19.32
C PHE A 188 -1.26 13.07 -19.48
N LEU A 189 -1.69 13.88 -20.46
CA LEU A 189 -1.10 15.20 -20.71
C LEU A 189 -1.30 16.17 -19.54
N ARG A 190 -2.43 16.10 -18.84
CA ARG A 190 -2.66 16.91 -17.64
C ARG A 190 -1.78 16.43 -16.49
N ALA A 191 -1.65 15.12 -16.30
CA ALA A 191 -0.73 14.55 -15.30
C ALA A 191 0.74 14.91 -15.60
N PHE A 192 1.13 14.90 -16.87
CA PHE A 192 2.47 15.27 -17.33
C PHE A 192 2.75 16.76 -17.12
N GLY A 193 1.77 17.64 -17.33
CA GLY A 193 1.90 19.08 -17.04
C GLY A 193 2.20 19.41 -15.58
N VAL A 194 1.78 18.55 -14.64
CA VAL A 194 2.12 18.70 -13.21
C VAL A 194 3.60 18.42 -12.94
N VAL A 195 4.25 17.54 -13.73
CA VAL A 195 5.68 17.22 -13.61
C VAL A 195 6.55 18.46 -13.80
N TRP A 196 6.19 19.33 -14.75
CA TRP A 196 6.93 20.54 -15.10
C TRP A 196 6.69 21.74 -14.18
N ARG A 197 5.87 21.56 -13.15
CA ARG A 197 5.85 22.52 -12.05
C ARG A 197 7.13 22.32 -11.23
N THR A 198 8.03 23.28 -11.33
CA THR A 198 9.33 23.31 -10.62
C THR A 198 9.20 22.99 -9.12
N GLY A 199 8.09 23.42 -8.50
CA GLY A 199 7.77 23.11 -7.10
C GLY A 199 7.63 21.61 -6.80
N VAL A 200 7.09 20.80 -7.73
CA VAL A 200 6.89 19.35 -7.54
C VAL A 200 8.23 18.63 -7.56
N VAL A 201 9.06 18.85 -8.59
CA VAL A 201 10.39 18.22 -8.70
C VAL A 201 11.28 18.60 -7.53
N TRP A 202 11.29 19.87 -7.16
CA TRP A 202 12.08 20.38 -6.03
C TRP A 202 11.61 19.82 -4.68
N ALA A 203 10.29 19.86 -4.41
CA ALA A 203 9.74 19.30 -3.17
C ALA A 203 10.03 17.80 -3.06
N THR A 204 9.98 17.10 -4.19
CA THR A 204 10.24 15.67 -4.28
C THR A 204 11.71 15.33 -4.01
N LEU A 205 12.65 16.09 -4.61
CA LEU A 205 14.08 15.94 -4.35
C LEU A 205 14.43 16.18 -2.88
N ARG A 206 13.82 17.19 -2.25
CA ARG A 206 14.05 17.51 -0.83
C ARG A 206 13.47 16.46 0.12
N THR A 207 12.34 15.86 -0.25
CA THR A 207 11.63 14.90 0.61
C THR A 207 12.26 13.50 0.51
N ALA A 208 12.76 13.12 -0.67
CA ALA A 208 13.34 11.80 -0.93
C ALA A 208 14.66 11.90 -1.72
N PRO A 209 15.72 12.51 -1.15
CA PRO A 209 16.97 12.79 -1.86
C PRO A 209 17.64 11.53 -2.37
N TRP A 210 17.56 10.42 -1.63
CA TRP A 210 18.13 9.15 -2.07
C TRP A 210 17.40 8.50 -3.24
N ARG A 211 16.10 8.77 -3.46
CA ARG A 211 15.32 8.19 -4.57
C ARG A 211 15.27 9.09 -5.82
N PHE A 212 15.35 10.39 -5.63
CA PHE A 212 15.33 11.38 -6.70
C PHE A 212 16.72 11.92 -7.07
N GLY A 213 17.68 11.84 -6.16
CA GLY A 213 19.05 12.32 -6.34
C GLY A 213 20.06 11.27 -6.82
N TRP A 214 19.84 9.96 -6.60
CA TRP A 214 20.72 8.94 -7.16
C TRP A 214 20.84 8.97 -8.70
N PRO A 215 19.78 9.29 -9.49
CA PRO A 215 19.92 9.43 -10.93
C PRO A 215 20.79 10.63 -11.31
N LEU A 216 20.81 11.68 -10.48
CA LEU A 216 21.73 12.81 -10.66
C LEU A 216 23.17 12.35 -10.44
N TYR A 217 23.42 11.50 -9.44
CA TYR A 217 24.76 10.92 -9.23
C TYR A 217 25.19 10.08 -10.43
N ILE A 218 24.28 9.26 -10.97
CA ILE A 218 24.50 8.47 -12.18
C ILE A 218 24.78 9.34 -13.40
N LEU A 219 24.18 10.52 -13.51
CA LEU A 219 24.46 11.45 -14.60
C LEU A 219 25.79 12.20 -14.36
N LEU A 220 26.04 12.64 -13.14
CA LEU A 220 27.17 13.51 -12.79
C LEU A 220 28.51 12.77 -12.76
N VAL A 221 28.56 11.51 -12.32
CA VAL A 221 29.80 10.74 -12.25
C VAL A 221 30.43 10.52 -13.64
N PRO A 222 29.68 10.04 -14.65
CA PRO A 222 30.19 9.95 -16.01
C PRO A 222 30.52 11.30 -16.61
N LEU A 223 29.70 12.31 -16.34
CA LEU A 223 29.91 13.66 -16.89
C LEU A 223 31.20 14.29 -16.34
N ALA A 224 31.48 14.09 -15.06
CA ALA A 224 32.75 14.44 -14.45
C ALA A 224 33.91 13.62 -15.02
N ALA A 225 33.73 12.32 -15.26
CA ALA A 225 34.77 11.47 -15.88
C ALA A 225 35.09 11.91 -17.32
N VAL A 226 34.08 12.21 -18.13
CA VAL A 226 34.23 12.73 -19.50
C VAL A 226 34.90 14.11 -19.48
N ALA A 227 34.47 15.01 -18.59
CA ALA A 227 35.07 16.34 -18.46
C ALA A 227 36.55 16.25 -18.04
N THR A 228 36.86 15.38 -17.08
CA THR A 228 38.23 15.17 -16.58
C THR A 228 39.13 14.51 -17.63
N ALA A 229 38.62 13.51 -18.36
CA ALA A 229 39.34 12.89 -19.48
C ALA A 229 39.64 13.91 -20.58
N SER A 230 38.67 14.75 -20.93
CA SER A 230 38.84 15.83 -21.93
C SER A 230 39.90 16.85 -21.51
N PHE A 231 39.99 17.15 -20.21
CA PHE A 231 40.95 18.12 -19.66
C PHE A 231 42.37 17.56 -19.53
N ILE A 232 42.51 16.30 -19.12
CA ILE A 232 43.81 15.67 -18.83
C ILE A 232 44.48 15.12 -20.09
N SER A 233 43.71 14.50 -20.98
CA SER A 233 44.30 13.71 -22.09
C SER A 233 44.33 14.45 -23.43
N GLY A 234 43.81 15.68 -23.50
CA GLY A 234 43.72 16.44 -24.75
C GLY A 234 42.97 15.70 -25.86
N TRP A 235 42.14 14.71 -25.49
CA TRP A 235 41.52 13.71 -26.37
C TRP A 235 40.63 14.36 -27.43
N PRO A 236 40.99 14.29 -28.73
CA PRO A 236 40.16 14.78 -29.83
C PRO A 236 39.44 13.65 -30.61
N GLU A 237 39.63 12.38 -30.25
CA GLU A 237 39.24 11.28 -31.15
C GLU A 237 37.77 10.84 -31.06
N THR A 238 37.09 11.06 -29.95
CA THR A 238 35.62 10.99 -29.93
C THR A 238 35.08 12.36 -30.31
N SER A 239 34.41 12.47 -31.45
CA SER A 239 33.85 13.75 -31.90
C SER A 239 33.08 14.42 -30.75
N PRO A 240 33.20 15.74 -30.55
CA PRO A 240 32.47 16.45 -29.50
C PRO A 240 30.95 16.21 -29.57
N LEU A 241 30.45 15.84 -30.75
CA LEU A 241 29.06 15.40 -30.98
C LEU A 241 28.67 14.14 -30.20
N TRP A 242 29.58 13.17 -30.03
CA TRP A 242 29.33 11.97 -29.21
C TRP A 242 29.17 12.30 -27.74
N GLY A 243 30.06 13.14 -27.18
CA GLY A 243 29.95 13.59 -25.79
C GLY A 243 28.65 14.36 -25.53
N VAL A 244 28.28 15.28 -26.44
CA VAL A 244 27.00 16.00 -26.37
C VAL A 244 25.81 15.04 -26.48
N GLY A 245 25.88 14.05 -27.37
CA GLY A 245 24.83 13.04 -27.55
C GLY A 245 24.56 12.23 -26.27
N VAL A 246 25.60 11.80 -25.57
CA VAL A 246 25.46 11.05 -24.31
C VAL A 246 24.90 11.95 -23.20
N ILE A 247 25.35 13.19 -23.08
CA ILE A 247 24.78 14.14 -22.09
C ILE A 247 23.27 14.34 -22.36
N LEU A 248 22.88 14.54 -23.62
CA LEU A 248 21.47 14.68 -23.99
C LEU A 248 20.68 13.40 -23.70
N ALA A 249 21.24 12.22 -23.97
CA ALA A 249 20.62 10.94 -23.66
C ALA A 249 20.43 10.73 -22.14
N GLY A 250 21.43 11.08 -21.33
CA GLY A 250 21.35 11.03 -19.88
C GLY A 250 20.32 12.01 -19.30
N VAL A 251 20.29 13.25 -19.81
CA VAL A 251 19.27 14.24 -19.42
C VAL A 251 17.86 13.77 -19.81
N LEU A 252 17.69 13.21 -21.00
CA LEU A 252 16.43 12.65 -21.45
C LEU A 252 16.00 11.46 -20.57
N SER A 253 16.92 10.56 -20.24
CA SER A 253 16.67 9.40 -19.36
C SER A 253 16.25 9.84 -17.96
N LEU A 254 16.89 10.88 -17.42
CA LEU A 254 16.53 11.51 -16.14
C LEU A 254 15.12 12.09 -16.17
N ILE A 255 14.81 12.85 -17.23
CA ILE A 255 13.48 13.42 -17.48
C ILE A 255 12.41 12.33 -17.52
N VAL A 256 12.64 11.26 -18.28
CA VAL A 256 11.70 10.14 -18.42
C VAL A 256 11.51 9.41 -17.11
N TYR A 257 12.59 9.20 -16.34
CA TYR A 257 12.53 8.58 -15.02
C TYR A 257 11.72 9.41 -14.02
N TRP A 258 12.03 10.71 -13.88
CA TRP A 258 11.30 11.60 -12.97
C TRP A 258 9.83 11.78 -13.39
N ALA A 259 9.58 11.96 -14.69
CA ALA A 259 8.22 12.04 -15.22
C ALA A 259 7.45 10.75 -14.92
N GLY A 260 8.06 9.57 -15.12
CA GLY A 260 7.44 8.29 -14.82
C GLY A 260 6.96 8.20 -13.36
N ILE A 261 7.82 8.54 -12.40
CA ILE A 261 7.46 8.50 -10.98
C ILE A 261 6.36 9.51 -10.66
N ILE A 262 6.51 10.76 -11.09
CA ILE A 262 5.59 11.84 -10.73
C ILE A 262 4.22 11.62 -11.38
N VAL A 263 4.16 11.26 -12.67
CA VAL A 263 2.89 11.02 -13.38
C VAL A 263 2.10 9.87 -12.76
N VAL A 264 2.78 8.78 -12.38
CA VAL A 264 2.15 7.67 -11.66
C VAL A 264 1.66 8.11 -10.28
N GLY A 265 2.47 8.88 -9.55
CA GLY A 265 2.08 9.39 -8.24
C GLY A 265 0.88 10.34 -8.29
N VAL A 266 0.83 11.23 -9.28
CA VAL A 266 -0.30 12.14 -9.52
C VAL A 266 -1.57 11.34 -9.82
N ARG A 267 -1.49 10.30 -10.68
CA ARG A 267 -2.65 9.42 -10.94
C ARG A 267 -3.10 8.69 -9.69
N ARG A 268 -2.17 8.15 -8.90
CA ARG A 268 -2.50 7.50 -7.62
C ARG A 268 -3.16 8.46 -6.64
N LEU A 269 -2.72 9.73 -6.61
CA LEU A 269 -3.33 10.77 -5.79
C LEU A 269 -4.76 11.09 -6.25
N ALA A 270 -4.98 11.29 -7.57
CA ALA A 270 -6.29 11.58 -8.13
C ALA A 270 -7.28 10.44 -7.84
N ILE A 271 -6.86 9.20 -8.10
CA ILE A 271 -7.63 8.00 -7.74
C ILE A 271 -7.91 7.98 -6.24
N ALA A 272 -6.91 8.17 -5.38
CA ALA A 272 -7.10 8.13 -3.94
C ALA A 272 -8.07 9.21 -3.42
N ARG A 273 -8.03 10.43 -4.00
CA ARG A 273 -8.96 11.53 -3.68
C ARG A 273 -10.40 11.16 -4.01
N SER A 274 -10.65 10.53 -5.16
CA SER A 274 -11.99 10.07 -5.54
C SER A 274 -12.62 9.09 -4.54
N PHE A 275 -11.81 8.36 -3.77
CA PHE A 275 -12.27 7.42 -2.75
C PHE A 275 -12.42 8.02 -1.35
N LEU A 276 -11.92 9.23 -1.09
CA LEU A 276 -12.08 9.89 0.22
C LEU A 276 -13.56 10.01 0.65
N PRO A 277 -14.46 10.60 -0.16
CA PRO A 277 -15.87 10.70 0.22
C PRO A 277 -16.54 9.33 0.34
N LEU A 278 -16.12 8.35 -0.47
CA LEU A 278 -16.63 6.98 -0.42
C LEU A 278 -16.23 6.26 0.88
N CYS A 279 -15.01 6.50 1.38
CA CYS A 279 -14.58 5.97 2.68
C CYS A 279 -15.44 6.52 3.82
N GLU A 280 -15.71 7.83 3.81
CA GLU A 280 -16.52 8.47 4.86
C GLU A 280 -17.98 7.98 4.85
N ALA A 281 -18.56 7.80 3.66
CA ALA A 281 -19.87 7.17 3.51
C ALA A 281 -19.85 5.74 4.08
N GLU A 282 -18.89 4.91 3.67
CA GLU A 282 -18.82 3.51 4.11
C GLU A 282 -18.53 3.39 5.61
N PHE A 283 -17.76 4.31 6.21
CA PHE A 283 -17.57 4.33 7.66
C PHE A 283 -18.84 4.65 8.46
N ARG A 284 -19.74 5.47 7.90
CA ARG A 284 -21.07 5.70 8.49
C ARG A 284 -21.93 4.46 8.36
N ASP A 285 -21.90 3.82 7.19
CA ASP A 285 -22.70 2.62 6.91
C ASP A 285 -22.25 1.42 7.76
N ALA A 286 -20.94 1.19 7.87
CA ALA A 286 -20.37 0.18 8.75
C ALA A 286 -20.71 0.47 10.23
N GLY A 287 -20.70 1.74 10.65
CA GLY A 287 -21.13 2.14 11.98
C GLY A 287 -22.59 1.77 12.26
N ARG A 288 -23.50 2.07 11.32
CA ARG A 288 -24.92 1.68 11.40
C ARG A 288 -25.09 0.17 11.50
N ARG A 289 -24.36 -0.62 10.70
CA ARG A 289 -24.40 -2.09 10.75
C ARG A 289 -23.99 -2.63 12.12
N VAL A 290 -22.95 -2.06 12.73
CA VAL A 290 -22.48 -2.41 14.08
C VAL A 290 -23.53 -2.06 15.13
N GLU A 291 -24.07 -0.84 15.09
CA GLU A 291 -25.11 -0.38 16.02
C GLU A 291 -26.38 -1.25 15.94
N GLU A 292 -26.83 -1.57 14.73
CA GLU A 292 -27.97 -2.48 14.52
C GLU A 292 -27.68 -3.88 15.08
N HIS A 293 -26.46 -4.40 14.92
CA HIS A 293 -26.10 -5.71 15.45
C HIS A 293 -26.07 -5.71 16.98
N VAL A 294 -25.46 -4.68 17.60
CA VAL A 294 -25.44 -4.52 19.06
C VAL A 294 -26.86 -4.35 19.61
N ALA A 295 -27.71 -3.57 18.94
CA ALA A 295 -29.11 -3.40 19.34
C ALA A 295 -29.89 -4.73 19.25
N ARG A 296 -29.68 -5.53 18.19
CA ARG A 296 -30.29 -6.87 18.07
C ARG A 296 -29.78 -7.84 19.14
N GLN A 297 -28.48 -7.86 19.43
CA GLN A 297 -27.92 -8.70 20.50
C GLN A 297 -28.46 -8.28 21.87
N THR A 298 -28.59 -6.98 22.12
CA THR A 298 -29.17 -6.45 23.36
C THR A 298 -30.64 -6.85 23.47
N ALA A 299 -31.43 -6.71 22.39
CA ALA A 299 -32.82 -7.17 22.36
C ALA A 299 -32.93 -8.67 22.65
N LEU A 300 -32.13 -9.51 21.97
CA LEU A 300 -32.11 -10.96 22.18
C LEU A 300 -31.68 -11.36 23.60
N SER A 301 -30.74 -10.65 24.21
CA SER A 301 -30.32 -10.93 25.60
C SER A 301 -31.37 -10.53 26.63
N THR A 302 -32.30 -9.63 26.30
CA THR A 302 -33.44 -9.26 27.16
C THR A 302 -34.64 -10.22 27.04
N VAL A 303 -34.75 -10.98 25.95
CA VAL A 303 -35.84 -11.95 25.72
C VAL A 303 -35.92 -13.04 26.81
N PRO A 304 -34.82 -13.68 27.26
CA PRO A 304 -34.86 -14.65 28.36
C PRO A 304 -35.42 -14.04 29.65
N THR A 305 -35.03 -12.81 29.97
CA THR A 305 -35.48 -12.09 31.17
C THR A 305 -36.97 -11.76 31.09
N GLN A 306 -37.44 -11.35 29.91
CA GLN A 306 -38.87 -11.12 29.65
C GLN A 306 -39.67 -12.44 29.71
N LEU A 307 -39.16 -13.53 29.14
CA LEU A 307 -39.78 -14.85 29.22
C LEU A 307 -39.86 -15.36 30.66
N GLN A 308 -38.82 -15.14 31.48
CA GLN A 308 -38.82 -15.45 32.91
C GLN A 308 -39.84 -14.60 33.68
N ALA A 309 -39.96 -13.30 33.36
CA ALA A 309 -40.96 -12.43 33.96
C ALA A 309 -42.40 -12.84 33.59
N ILE A 310 -42.64 -13.22 32.33
CA ILE A 310 -43.94 -13.70 31.85
C ILE A 310 -44.30 -15.04 32.49
N THR A 311 -43.37 -16.00 32.54
CA THR A 311 -43.60 -17.30 33.19
C THR A 311 -43.78 -17.17 34.70
N ALA A 312 -43.04 -16.28 35.36
CA ALA A 312 -43.26 -15.95 36.77
C ALA A 312 -44.62 -15.28 37.01
N GLY A 313 -45.04 -14.37 36.12
CA GLY A 313 -46.35 -13.73 36.14
C GLY A 313 -47.49 -14.73 35.93
N ALA A 314 -47.36 -15.65 34.98
CA ALA A 314 -48.32 -16.72 34.70
C ALA A 314 -48.47 -17.68 35.89
N LYS A 315 -47.36 -18.08 36.53
CA LYS A 315 -47.41 -18.84 37.80
C LYS A 315 -48.13 -18.09 38.92
N ARG A 316 -48.06 -16.76 38.92
CA ARG A 316 -48.75 -15.92 39.92
C ARG A 316 -50.24 -15.84 39.64
N SER A 317 -50.66 -15.67 38.38
CA SER A 317 -52.08 -15.65 38.01
C SER A 317 -52.76 -17.01 38.22
N GLU A 318 -52.08 -18.12 37.93
CA GLU A 318 -52.58 -19.47 38.28
C GLU A 318 -52.78 -19.62 39.79
N ARG A 319 -51.83 -19.14 40.61
CA ARG A 319 -51.99 -19.14 42.07
C ARG A 319 -53.20 -18.33 42.53
N TRP A 320 -53.45 -17.17 41.94
CA TRP A 320 -54.64 -16.36 42.27
C TRP A 320 -55.95 -16.97 41.78
N ALA A 321 -55.95 -17.65 40.63
CA ALA A 321 -57.13 -18.35 40.11
C ALA A 321 -57.51 -19.55 41.01
N VAL A 322 -56.52 -20.31 41.49
CA VAL A 322 -56.75 -21.42 42.44
C VAL A 322 -57.24 -20.90 43.79
N ILE A 323 -56.68 -19.80 44.31
CA ILE A 323 -57.15 -19.17 45.55
C ILE A 323 -58.59 -18.65 45.39
N GLY A 324 -58.91 -17.99 44.27
CA GLY A 324 -60.26 -17.52 43.98
C GLY A 324 -61.29 -18.65 43.89
N ALA A 325 -60.92 -19.77 43.24
CA ALA A 325 -61.76 -20.97 43.18
C ALA A 325 -61.97 -21.59 44.58
N LEU A 326 -60.92 -21.68 45.40
CA LEU A 326 -61.03 -22.18 46.78
C LEU A 326 -61.89 -21.29 47.67
N VAL A 327 -61.77 -19.96 47.54
CA VAL A 327 -62.62 -19.00 48.27
C VAL A 327 -64.08 -19.09 47.80
N GLY A 328 -64.32 -19.26 46.50
CA GLY A 328 -65.66 -19.49 45.94
C GLY A 328 -66.30 -20.77 46.48
N ILE A 329 -65.54 -21.87 46.55
CA ILE A 329 -65.99 -23.15 47.12
C ILE A 329 -66.27 -23.00 48.62
N LEU A 330 -65.38 -22.37 49.38
CA LEU A 330 -65.58 -22.11 50.81
C LEU A 330 -66.82 -21.25 51.08
N SER A 331 -67.08 -20.24 50.24
CA SER A 331 -68.26 -19.37 50.33
C SER A 331 -69.55 -20.13 50.01
N ALA A 332 -69.54 -20.98 48.99
CA ALA A 332 -70.67 -21.84 48.62
C ALA A 332 -70.99 -22.85 49.74
N VAL A 333 -69.96 -23.43 50.37
CA VAL A 333 -70.12 -24.34 51.51
C VAL A 333 -70.68 -23.62 52.74
N THR A 334 -70.27 -22.37 53.03
CA THR A 334 -70.83 -21.61 54.15
C THR A 334 -72.29 -21.21 53.93
N VAL A 335 -72.68 -20.90 52.70
CA VAL A 335 -74.09 -20.61 52.35
C VAL A 335 -74.96 -21.86 52.45
N ALA A 336 -74.47 -23.01 51.98
CA ALA A 336 -75.16 -24.29 52.11
C ALA A 336 -75.33 -24.72 53.59
N PHE A 337 -74.31 -24.50 54.41
CA PHE A 337 -74.35 -24.85 55.85
C PHE A 337 -75.34 -23.98 56.65
N ARG A 338 -75.45 -22.68 56.33
CA ARG A 338 -76.47 -21.79 56.94
C ARG A 338 -77.91 -22.12 56.55
N GLY A 339 -78.12 -22.72 55.38
CA GLY A 339 -79.43 -23.22 54.95
C GLY A 339 -79.87 -24.47 55.72
N PHE A 340 -78.93 -25.27 56.20
CA PHE A 340 -79.21 -26.53 56.89
C PHE A 340 -79.58 -26.33 58.37
N THR A 341 -79.13 -25.25 59.02
CA THR A 341 -79.41 -24.95 60.44
C THR A 341 -80.70 -24.13 60.67
N ARG A 342 -81.56 -23.98 59.66
CA ARG A 342 -82.86 -23.26 59.75
C ARG A 342 -84.08 -24.17 59.54
N ARG A 343 -83.93 -25.48 59.69
CA ARG A 343 -85.04 -26.42 59.87
C ARG A 343 -84.94 -27.04 61.26
#